data_AF-A0A932MA06-F1
#
_entry.id   AF-A0A932MA06-F1
#
_cell.length_a   1.000
_cell.length_b   1.000
_cell.length_c   1.000
_cell.angle_alpha   90.00
_cell.angle_beta   90.00
_cell.angle_gamma   90.00
#
_symmetry.space_group_name_H-M   'P 1'
#
loop_
_entity.id
_entity.type
_entity.pdbx_description
1 polymer ?
#
loop_
_entity_poly.entity_id
_entity_poly.type
_entity_poly.pdbx_seq_one_letter_code
_entity_poly.pdbx_strand_id
1 'polypeptide(L)'
;APGTANALGSLYNAMRDRTPMVIMAGQQSQRLLVQDPPLAGDTVGMTRQVVKWSWELSNALELPTVLRRAFSIARRPPCGPVFLSLPKDVLEEEIAFSQQGYQAAPDRFTFPPPDEVRKSVQLLIDAKNPVIIAGPGLSLRDAWKPLAEIAEHLGAPIYASPVGFPANYPQVCGVIGWDLQSLRRSIAGADLVFIAGYRMFVNDPLQPLIEPGVSVVQYDDDPGEIDKNLPAAAGVVGELALSLSYLSESLKEQCSSAQSGRIGPASPLGKSSDCSGARRRGFGRSPSGKHHHR
;
A
#
# COMPACT_ATOMS: atom_id res chain seq x y z
N ALA A 1 -15.91 28.95 8.29
CA ALA A 1 -15.26 27.68 7.92
C ALA A 1 -14.28 27.11 8.98
N PRO A 2 -14.44 27.33 10.31
CA PRO A 2 -13.41 26.93 11.28
C PRO A 2 -13.28 25.40 11.43
N GLY A 3 -14.37 24.65 11.30
CA GLY A 3 -14.32 23.18 11.34
C GLY A 3 -13.44 22.59 10.22
N THR A 4 -13.59 23.11 8.99
CA THR A 4 -12.73 22.74 7.86
C THR A 4 -11.27 23.12 8.11
N ALA A 5 -11.01 24.32 8.63
CA ALA A 5 -9.65 24.77 8.95
C ALA A 5 -8.97 23.87 10.00
N ASN A 6 -9.69 23.48 11.05
CA ASN A 6 -9.18 22.56 12.09
C ASN A 6 -8.86 21.17 11.53
N ALA A 7 -9.52 20.74 10.46
CA ALA A 7 -9.31 19.45 9.83
C ALA A 7 -8.11 19.42 8.86
N LEU A 8 -7.54 20.57 8.47
CA LEU A 8 -6.52 20.65 7.41
C LEU A 8 -5.27 19.80 7.71
N GLY A 9 -4.79 19.80 8.96
CA GLY A 9 -3.65 18.96 9.36
C GLY A 9 -3.92 17.47 9.21
N SER A 10 -5.11 17.01 9.63
CA SER A 10 -5.53 15.62 9.49
C SER A 10 -5.78 15.24 8.03
N LEU A 11 -6.33 16.14 7.22
CA LEU A 11 -6.51 15.94 5.78
C LEU A 11 -5.16 15.80 5.07
N TYR A 12 -4.17 16.62 5.45
CA TYR A 12 -2.81 16.51 4.92
C TYR A 12 -2.20 15.15 5.23
N ASN A 13 -2.32 14.67 6.48
CA ASN A 13 -1.86 13.33 6.86
C ASN A 13 -2.60 12.24 6.06
N ALA A 14 -3.93 12.31 5.96
CA ALA A 14 -4.72 11.35 5.17
C ALA A 14 -4.32 11.34 3.68
N MET A 15 -4.02 12.50 3.09
CA MET A 15 -3.50 12.59 1.72
C MET A 15 -2.11 11.97 1.62
N ARG A 16 -1.22 12.29 2.56
CA ARG A 16 0.12 11.72 2.63
C ARG A 16 0.13 10.24 2.93
N ASP A 17 -0.90 9.69 3.56
CA ASP A 17 -1.08 8.25 3.84
C ASP A 17 -1.93 7.53 2.80
N ARG A 18 -2.43 8.25 1.77
CA ARG A 18 -3.33 7.72 0.73
C ARG A 18 -4.61 7.10 1.31
N THR A 19 -5.12 7.63 2.40
CA THR A 19 -6.31 7.10 3.07
C THR A 19 -7.56 7.46 2.28
N PRO A 20 -8.33 6.49 1.76
CA PRO A 20 -9.56 6.77 1.02
C PRO A 20 -10.66 7.22 1.98
N MET A 21 -11.01 8.51 1.98
CA MET A 21 -12.07 9.07 2.82
C MET A 21 -12.84 10.20 2.13
N VAL A 22 -14.12 10.34 2.48
CA VAL A 22 -14.98 11.44 2.01
C VAL A 22 -15.35 12.29 3.22
N ILE A 23 -14.95 13.55 3.19
CA ILE A 23 -15.21 14.54 4.23
C ILE A 23 -16.30 15.47 3.74
N MET A 24 -17.31 15.70 4.57
CA MET A 24 -18.41 16.60 4.29
C MET A 24 -18.46 17.68 5.36
N ALA A 25 -18.58 18.94 4.96
CA ALA A 25 -18.68 20.06 5.89
C ALA A 25 -19.84 20.97 5.49
N GLY A 26 -20.59 21.44 6.49
CA GLY A 26 -21.64 22.44 6.28
C GLY A 26 -21.06 23.79 5.91
N GLN A 27 -21.77 24.50 5.03
CA GLN A 27 -21.49 25.87 4.61
C GLN A 27 -22.72 26.74 4.84
N GLN A 28 -22.51 28.05 5.00
CA GLN A 28 -23.60 29.02 5.05
C GLN A 28 -24.44 29.00 3.77
N SER A 29 -25.68 29.49 3.85
CA SER A 29 -26.54 29.58 2.66
C SER A 29 -25.87 30.42 1.58
N GLN A 30 -25.90 29.96 0.33
CA GLN A 30 -25.23 30.61 -0.79
C GLN A 30 -25.71 32.06 -0.99
N ARG A 31 -27.01 32.29 -0.79
CA ARG A 31 -27.64 33.62 -0.87
C ARG A 31 -27.12 34.65 0.17
N LEU A 32 -26.47 34.19 1.24
CA LEU A 32 -25.98 35.06 2.31
C LEU A 32 -24.48 35.35 2.20
N LEU A 33 -23.73 34.63 1.34
CA LEU A 33 -22.27 34.73 1.29
C LEU A 33 -21.75 36.15 0.99
N VAL A 34 -22.50 36.94 0.22
CA VAL A 34 -22.16 38.35 -0.07
C VAL A 34 -22.14 39.25 1.18
N GLN A 35 -22.84 38.85 2.24
CA GLN A 35 -22.94 39.59 3.50
C GLN A 35 -21.88 39.17 4.52
N ASP A 36 -20.95 38.29 4.14
CA ASP A 36 -19.91 37.72 5.01
C ASP A 36 -20.47 37.18 6.35
N PRO A 37 -21.39 36.20 6.31
CA PRO A 37 -22.07 35.74 7.52
C PRO A 37 -21.08 34.99 8.42
N PRO A 38 -21.34 34.95 9.75
CA PRO A 38 -20.49 34.21 10.67
C PRO A 38 -20.28 32.77 10.23
N LEU A 39 -19.06 32.28 10.37
CA LEU A 39 -18.66 30.91 9.98
C LEU A 39 -18.70 30.63 8.47
N ALA A 40 -18.89 31.61 7.59
CA ALA A 40 -18.62 31.45 6.16
C ALA A 40 -17.10 31.35 5.87
N GLY A 41 -16.75 31.12 4.61
CA GLY A 41 -15.36 31.12 4.12
C GLY A 41 -15.14 30.15 2.97
N ASP A 42 -14.02 30.31 2.25
CA ASP A 42 -13.67 29.47 1.09
C ASP A 42 -13.15 28.08 1.49
N THR A 43 -14.07 27.18 1.83
CA THR A 43 -13.76 25.80 2.23
C THR A 43 -13.16 24.98 1.08
N VAL A 44 -13.55 25.27 -0.16
CA VAL A 44 -13.04 24.55 -1.34
C VAL A 44 -11.60 24.93 -1.62
N GLY A 45 -11.28 26.23 -1.62
CA GLY A 45 -9.92 26.73 -1.80
C GLY A 45 -8.99 26.29 -0.67
N MET A 46 -9.44 26.35 0.59
CA MET A 46 -8.67 25.86 1.75
C MET A 46 -8.25 24.39 1.62
N THR A 47 -9.14 23.55 1.11
CA THR A 47 -8.91 22.10 1.07
C THR A 47 -8.24 21.62 -0.21
N ARG A 48 -8.23 22.42 -1.28
CA ARG A 48 -7.76 22.02 -2.63
C ARG A 48 -6.35 21.41 -2.66
N GLN A 49 -5.45 21.80 -1.74
CA GLN A 49 -4.07 21.30 -1.67
C GLN A 49 -3.90 20.03 -0.85
N VAL A 50 -4.92 19.62 -0.09
CA VAL A 50 -4.84 18.51 0.88
C VAL A 50 -5.87 17.40 0.60
N VAL A 51 -6.57 17.46 -0.54
CA VAL A 51 -7.53 16.44 -0.99
C VAL A 51 -7.42 16.20 -2.49
N LYS A 52 -7.83 15.01 -2.95
CA LYS A 52 -7.87 14.64 -4.37
C LYS A 52 -8.93 15.41 -5.15
N TRP A 53 -10.02 15.76 -4.49
CA TRP A 53 -11.13 16.50 -5.09
C TRP A 53 -11.85 17.29 -4.01
N SER A 54 -12.13 18.55 -4.30
CA SER A 54 -12.87 19.47 -3.44
C SER A 54 -14.02 20.06 -4.25
N TRP A 55 -15.24 20.01 -3.73
CA TRP A 55 -16.45 20.45 -4.42
C TRP A 55 -17.44 21.08 -3.47
N GLU A 56 -18.16 22.11 -3.92
CA GLU A 56 -19.32 22.67 -3.21
C GLU A 56 -20.58 22.40 -4.01
N LEU A 57 -21.62 21.88 -3.35
CA LEU A 57 -22.90 21.65 -4.01
C LEU A 57 -23.55 22.97 -4.41
N SER A 58 -24.10 23.03 -5.63
CA SER A 58 -24.84 24.20 -6.09
C SER A 58 -26.37 24.05 -5.97
N ASN A 59 -26.85 22.81 -5.84
CA ASN A 59 -28.27 22.44 -5.67
C ASN A 59 -28.36 20.97 -5.24
N ALA A 60 -29.52 20.53 -4.75
CA ALA A 60 -29.69 19.18 -4.23
C ALA A 60 -29.67 18.10 -5.32
N LEU A 61 -30.02 18.42 -6.58
CA LEU A 61 -30.04 17.45 -7.69
C LEU A 61 -28.65 16.89 -8.01
N GLU A 62 -27.58 17.61 -7.67
CA GLU A 62 -26.20 17.17 -7.88
C GLU A 62 -25.75 16.09 -6.89
N LEU A 63 -26.38 16.00 -5.72
CA LEU A 63 -25.91 15.20 -4.59
C LEU A 63 -25.65 13.72 -4.95
N PRO A 64 -26.54 13.00 -5.66
CA PRO A 64 -26.28 11.61 -6.04
C PRO A 64 -25.03 11.44 -6.92
N THR A 65 -24.83 12.37 -7.86
CA THR A 65 -23.68 12.35 -8.77
C THR A 65 -22.39 12.69 -8.03
N VAL A 66 -22.43 13.71 -7.18
CA VAL A 66 -21.30 14.17 -6.38
C VAL A 66 -20.84 13.10 -5.40
N LEU A 67 -21.76 12.43 -4.69
CA LEU A 67 -21.43 11.34 -3.78
C LEU A 67 -20.81 10.15 -4.54
N ARG A 68 -21.45 9.70 -5.63
CA ARG A 68 -20.91 8.60 -6.46
C ARG A 68 -19.50 8.91 -6.95
N ARG A 69 -19.26 10.16 -7.38
CA ARG A 69 -17.94 10.63 -7.81
C ARG A 69 -16.96 10.73 -6.65
N ALA A 70 -17.36 11.22 -5.48
CA ALA A 70 -16.51 11.36 -4.30
C ALA A 70 -15.94 10.01 -3.86
N PHE A 71 -16.80 9.01 -3.66
CA PHE A 71 -16.36 7.66 -3.30
C PHE A 71 -15.48 7.01 -4.38
N SER A 72 -15.81 7.23 -5.66
CA SER A 72 -14.99 6.74 -6.76
C SER A 72 -13.59 7.39 -6.79
N ILE A 73 -13.48 8.70 -6.56
CA ILE A 73 -12.19 9.41 -6.54
C ILE A 73 -11.37 8.99 -5.32
N ALA A 74 -11.99 8.92 -4.14
CA ALA A 74 -11.30 8.57 -2.90
C ALA A 74 -10.62 7.19 -2.98
N ARG A 75 -11.29 6.21 -3.60
CA ARG A 75 -10.85 4.80 -3.71
C ARG A 75 -9.98 4.51 -4.94
N ARG A 76 -9.86 5.42 -5.90
CA ARG A 76 -8.99 5.23 -7.07
C ARG A 76 -7.53 5.45 -6.69
N PRO A 77 -6.59 4.60 -7.11
CA PRO A 77 -5.15 4.85 -6.94
C PRO A 77 -4.66 6.17 -7.58
N PRO A 78 -3.66 6.83 -6.98
CA PRO A 78 -3.35 6.73 -5.54
C PRO A 78 -4.57 7.14 -4.71
N CYS A 79 -4.95 6.32 -3.72
CA CYS A 79 -6.09 6.61 -2.85
C CYS A 79 -5.89 7.93 -2.08
N GLY A 80 -6.97 8.51 -1.55
CA GLY A 80 -6.84 9.72 -0.75
C GLY A 80 -8.15 10.40 -0.38
N PRO A 81 -8.08 11.49 0.41
CA PRO A 81 -9.26 12.19 0.90
C PRO A 81 -9.93 13.00 -0.22
N VAL A 82 -11.24 13.18 -0.08
CA VAL A 82 -12.10 14.04 -0.90
C VAL A 82 -12.91 14.94 0.03
N PHE A 83 -13.14 16.20 -0.35
CA PHE A 83 -13.90 17.16 0.45
C PHE A 83 -15.15 17.64 -0.29
N LEU A 84 -16.28 17.68 0.41
CA LEU A 84 -17.55 18.22 -0.08
C LEU A 84 -18.05 19.32 0.88
N SER A 85 -18.27 20.52 0.34
CA SER A 85 -18.95 21.62 1.00
C SER A 85 -20.45 21.52 0.73
N LEU A 86 -21.25 21.62 1.80
CA LEU A 86 -22.69 21.43 1.78
C LEU A 86 -23.39 22.71 2.26
N PRO A 87 -23.78 23.64 1.36
CA PRO A 87 -24.50 24.84 1.74
C PRO A 87 -25.84 24.51 2.39
N LYS A 88 -26.18 25.27 3.44
CA LYS A 88 -27.39 25.03 4.23
C LYS A 88 -28.66 25.08 3.40
N ASP A 89 -28.80 26.07 2.52
CA ASP A 89 -29.95 26.22 1.63
C ASP A 89 -30.09 25.03 0.67
N VAL A 90 -28.98 24.54 0.13
CA VAL A 90 -28.97 23.34 -0.71
C VAL A 90 -29.40 22.09 0.06
N LEU A 91 -29.01 21.97 1.33
CA LEU A 91 -29.44 20.84 2.20
C LEU A 91 -30.93 20.91 2.57
N GLU A 92 -31.55 22.08 2.49
CA GLU A 92 -32.98 22.30 2.78
C GLU A 92 -33.88 22.09 1.54
N GLU A 93 -33.30 21.94 0.34
CA GLU A 93 -34.05 21.68 -0.89
C GLU A 93 -34.66 20.27 -0.90
N GLU A 94 -35.96 20.20 -1.25
CA GLU A 94 -36.63 18.93 -1.51
C GLU A 94 -36.49 18.53 -2.98
N ILE A 95 -36.06 17.29 -3.21
CA ILE A 95 -35.95 16.72 -4.56
C ILE A 95 -36.72 15.40 -4.66
N ALA A 96 -37.33 15.15 -5.82
CA ALA A 96 -37.81 13.82 -6.16
C ALA A 96 -36.59 12.93 -6.46
N PHE A 97 -36.20 12.10 -5.48
CA PHE A 97 -35.10 11.15 -5.63
C PHE A 97 -35.63 9.71 -5.66
N SER A 98 -35.23 8.95 -6.68
CA SER A 98 -35.42 7.50 -6.72
C SER A 98 -34.08 6.81 -6.58
N GLN A 99 -33.99 5.86 -5.65
CA GLN A 99 -32.83 4.99 -5.52
C GLN A 99 -32.76 3.93 -6.63
N GLN A 100 -33.86 3.73 -7.38
CA GLN A 100 -33.90 2.79 -8.50
C GLN A 100 -32.92 3.24 -9.58
N GLY A 101 -31.97 2.37 -9.92
CA GLY A 101 -30.92 2.66 -10.90
C GLY A 101 -29.63 3.24 -10.31
N TYR A 102 -29.55 3.52 -9.00
CA TYR A 102 -28.25 3.82 -8.38
C TYR A 102 -27.36 2.58 -8.41
N GLN A 103 -26.19 2.71 -9.05
CA GLN A 103 -25.13 1.71 -8.98
C GLN A 103 -23.87 2.35 -8.41
N ALA A 104 -23.30 1.69 -7.41
CA ALA A 104 -21.97 2.03 -6.92
C ALA A 104 -20.99 1.96 -8.09
N ALA A 105 -20.06 2.91 -8.16
CA ALA A 105 -19.02 2.85 -9.17
C ALA A 105 -18.21 1.55 -8.97
N PRO A 106 -18.04 0.71 -10.00
CA PRO A 106 -17.20 -0.46 -9.88
C PRO A 106 -15.76 -0.02 -9.60
N ASP A 107 -15.03 -0.87 -8.92
CA ASP A 107 -13.60 -0.65 -8.78
C ASP A 107 -12.93 -0.80 -10.15
N ARG A 108 -12.04 0.13 -10.47
CA ARG A 108 -11.26 0.13 -11.70
C ARG A 108 -9.80 0.07 -11.30
N PHE A 109 -9.13 -0.98 -11.74
CA PHE A 109 -7.72 -1.23 -11.43
C PHE A 109 -6.89 -1.23 -12.69
N THR A 110 -5.64 -0.83 -12.52
CA THR A 110 -4.61 -1.04 -13.53
C THR A 110 -4.03 -2.42 -13.31
N PHE A 111 -4.11 -3.28 -14.33
CA PHE A 111 -3.39 -4.55 -14.33
C PHE A 111 -1.89 -4.31 -14.53
N PRO A 112 -1.02 -5.11 -13.91
CA PRO A 112 0.42 -4.96 -14.08
C PRO A 112 0.84 -5.20 -15.54
N PRO A 113 1.80 -4.44 -16.08
CA PRO A 113 2.39 -4.74 -17.38
C PRO A 113 3.10 -6.11 -17.35
N PRO A 114 2.70 -7.10 -18.18
CA PRO A 114 3.27 -8.45 -18.11
C PRO A 114 4.78 -8.52 -18.35
N ASP A 115 5.32 -7.62 -19.19
CA ASP A 115 6.75 -7.59 -19.50
C ASP A 115 7.59 -7.11 -18.30
N GLU A 116 7.11 -6.12 -17.55
CA GLU A 116 7.77 -5.66 -16.30
C GLU A 116 7.68 -6.72 -15.20
N VAL A 117 6.57 -7.46 -15.14
CA VAL A 117 6.46 -8.61 -14.22
C VAL A 117 7.44 -9.71 -14.61
N ARG A 118 7.57 -10.05 -15.91
CA ARG A 118 8.53 -11.05 -16.38
C ARG A 118 9.97 -10.63 -16.08
N LYS A 119 10.29 -9.34 -16.25
CA LYS A 119 11.58 -8.76 -15.88
C LYS A 119 11.84 -8.88 -14.37
N SER A 120 10.83 -8.58 -13.56
CA SER A 120 10.88 -8.72 -12.10
C SER A 120 11.14 -10.17 -11.68
N VAL A 121 10.46 -11.14 -12.30
CA VAL A 121 10.68 -12.57 -12.06
C VAL A 121 12.14 -12.96 -12.32
N GLN A 122 12.71 -12.55 -13.47
CA GLN A 122 14.09 -12.87 -13.80
C GLN A 122 15.07 -12.29 -12.77
N LEU A 123 14.89 -11.01 -12.41
CA LEU A 123 15.74 -10.34 -11.42
C LEU A 123 15.66 -11.02 -10.04
N LEU A 124 14.46 -11.42 -9.61
CA LEU A 124 14.24 -12.07 -8.31
C LEU A 124 14.82 -13.49 -8.25
N ILE A 125 14.77 -14.25 -9.35
CA ILE A 125 15.35 -15.60 -9.43
C ILE A 125 16.88 -15.55 -9.45
N ASP A 126 17.45 -14.56 -10.13
CA ASP A 126 18.92 -14.41 -10.25
C ASP A 126 19.56 -13.83 -8.97
N ALA A 127 18.76 -13.18 -8.12
CA ALA A 127 19.22 -12.59 -6.86
C ALA A 127 19.65 -13.68 -5.85
N LYS A 128 20.80 -13.47 -5.21
CA LYS A 128 21.37 -14.36 -4.20
C LYS A 128 21.01 -13.93 -2.78
N ASN A 129 20.81 -12.63 -2.56
CA ASN A 129 20.44 -12.07 -1.27
C ASN A 129 19.37 -10.97 -1.43
N PRO A 130 18.16 -11.31 -1.94
CA PRO A 130 17.09 -10.35 -2.09
C PRO A 130 16.53 -9.91 -0.73
N VAL A 131 16.27 -8.62 -0.55
CA VAL A 131 15.58 -8.05 0.61
C VAL A 131 14.24 -7.44 0.18
N ILE A 132 13.18 -7.67 0.95
CA ILE A 132 11.85 -7.11 0.69
C ILE A 132 11.58 -5.93 1.63
N ILE A 133 11.15 -4.80 1.06
CA ILE A 133 10.60 -3.66 1.76
C ILE A 133 9.07 -3.66 1.58
N ALA A 134 8.37 -3.96 2.65
CA ALA A 134 6.91 -4.07 2.68
C ALA A 134 6.28 -2.77 3.21
N GLY A 135 5.55 -2.04 2.38
CA GLY A 135 5.02 -0.73 2.73
C GLY A 135 3.56 -0.67 3.16
N PRO A 136 3.09 0.52 3.56
CA PRO A 136 1.74 0.71 4.09
C PRO A 136 0.66 0.44 3.04
N GLY A 137 1.00 0.56 1.74
CA GLY A 137 0.08 0.27 0.64
C GLY A 137 -0.46 -1.18 0.66
N LEU A 138 0.26 -2.10 1.30
CA LEU A 138 -0.13 -3.51 1.42
C LEU A 138 -1.36 -3.75 2.32
N SER A 139 -1.76 -2.74 3.10
CA SER A 139 -2.99 -2.77 3.91
C SER A 139 -4.26 -2.81 3.05
N LEU A 140 -4.18 -2.34 1.80
CA LEU A 140 -5.32 -2.35 0.89
C LEU A 140 -5.49 -3.75 0.30
N ARG A 141 -6.72 -4.27 0.38
CA ARG A 141 -7.17 -5.50 -0.29
C ARG A 141 -6.33 -6.73 0.04
N ASP A 142 -5.77 -6.79 1.24
CA ASP A 142 -4.90 -7.88 1.70
C ASP A 142 -3.69 -8.15 0.77
N ALA A 143 -3.15 -7.12 0.11
CA ALA A 143 -1.98 -7.25 -0.77
C ALA A 143 -0.73 -7.79 -0.06
N TRP A 144 -0.69 -7.76 1.28
CA TRP A 144 0.36 -8.41 2.06
C TRP A 144 0.42 -9.94 1.85
N LYS A 145 -0.72 -10.61 1.59
CA LYS A 145 -0.78 -12.09 1.44
C LYS A 145 0.09 -12.60 0.28
N PRO A 146 -0.09 -12.13 -0.97
CA PRO A 146 0.75 -12.57 -2.07
C PRO A 146 2.23 -12.18 -1.88
N LEU A 147 2.53 -11.05 -1.22
CA LEU A 147 3.91 -10.71 -0.88
C LEU A 147 4.54 -11.71 0.10
N ALA A 148 3.75 -12.20 1.07
CA ALA A 148 4.18 -13.22 2.01
C ALA A 148 4.55 -14.54 1.29
N GLU A 149 3.74 -14.95 0.31
CA GLU A 149 4.04 -16.12 -0.54
C GLU A 149 5.32 -15.93 -1.36
N ILE A 150 5.54 -14.72 -1.92
CA ILE A 150 6.77 -14.39 -2.65
C ILE A 150 7.98 -14.47 -1.72
N ALA A 151 7.88 -13.90 -0.52
CA ALA A 151 8.97 -13.93 0.46
C ALA A 151 9.31 -15.36 0.91
N GLU A 152 8.31 -16.20 1.12
CA GLU A 152 8.48 -17.64 1.39
C GLU A 152 9.18 -18.36 0.25
N HIS A 153 8.76 -18.09 -1.00
CA HIS A 153 9.32 -18.73 -2.18
C HIS A 153 10.78 -18.36 -2.40
N LEU A 154 11.15 -17.10 -2.18
CA LEU A 154 12.51 -16.58 -2.34
C LEU A 154 13.40 -16.84 -1.12
N GLY A 155 12.82 -17.17 0.04
CA GLY A 155 13.55 -17.18 1.31
C GLY A 155 14.04 -15.78 1.72
N ALA A 156 13.37 -14.72 1.24
CA ALA A 156 13.81 -13.34 1.39
C ALA A 156 13.35 -12.75 2.74
N PRO A 157 14.22 -12.03 3.48
CA PRO A 157 13.82 -11.27 4.65
C PRO A 157 12.91 -10.08 4.27
N ILE A 158 11.97 -9.77 5.17
CA ILE A 158 11.05 -8.64 5.04
C ILE A 158 11.38 -7.58 6.10
N TYR A 159 11.52 -6.34 5.67
CA TYR A 159 11.45 -5.15 6.52
C TYR A 159 10.15 -4.41 6.24
N ALA A 160 9.27 -4.36 7.23
CA ALA A 160 7.91 -3.85 7.07
C ALA A 160 7.75 -2.45 7.66
N SER A 161 6.92 -1.62 7.05
CA SER A 161 6.39 -0.44 7.75
C SER A 161 5.60 -0.84 8.99
N PRO A 162 5.42 0.07 9.98
CA PRO A 162 4.61 -0.21 11.17
C PRO A 162 3.18 -0.67 10.90
N VAL A 163 2.66 -0.41 9.68
CA VAL A 163 1.34 -0.80 9.21
C VAL A 163 1.47 -1.47 7.84
N GLY A 164 0.45 -2.24 7.44
CA GLY A 164 0.37 -2.83 6.08
C GLY A 164 0.84 -4.28 5.97
N PHE A 165 1.71 -4.76 6.87
CA PHE A 165 2.17 -6.16 6.88
C PHE A 165 2.12 -6.75 8.30
N PRO A 166 1.71 -8.02 8.50
CA PRO A 166 1.68 -8.64 9.83
C PRO A 166 3.08 -8.77 10.45
N ALA A 167 3.30 -8.11 11.59
CA ALA A 167 4.61 -8.09 12.25
C ALA A 167 5.08 -9.44 12.79
N ASN A 168 4.18 -10.41 12.97
CA ASN A 168 4.47 -11.75 13.46
C ASN A 168 4.73 -12.78 12.35
N TYR A 169 4.84 -12.35 11.09
CA TYR A 169 5.16 -13.24 9.98
C TYR A 169 6.62 -13.72 10.07
N PRO A 170 6.93 -15.01 9.82
CA PRO A 170 8.27 -15.57 10.10
C PRO A 170 9.44 -14.87 9.40
N GLN A 171 9.22 -14.33 8.19
CA GLN A 171 10.23 -13.66 7.37
C GLN A 171 10.47 -12.20 7.79
N VAL A 172 9.65 -11.64 8.71
CA VAL A 172 9.82 -10.25 9.15
C VAL A 172 11.04 -10.14 10.06
N CYS A 173 12.06 -9.44 9.59
CA CYS A 173 13.30 -9.20 10.33
C CYS A 173 13.28 -7.91 11.14
N GLY A 174 12.31 -7.02 10.88
CA GLY A 174 12.13 -5.80 11.66
C GLY A 174 11.24 -4.76 10.99
N VAL A 175 11.05 -3.65 11.71
CA VAL A 175 10.37 -2.48 11.18
C VAL A 175 11.38 -1.65 10.37
N ILE A 176 10.99 -1.22 9.18
CA ILE A 176 11.81 -0.33 8.36
C ILE A 176 12.02 1.01 9.09
N GLY A 177 13.28 1.44 9.17
CA GLY A 177 13.67 2.68 9.82
C GLY A 177 13.23 3.93 9.06
N TRP A 178 13.16 5.05 9.77
CA TRP A 178 12.68 6.33 9.22
C TRP A 178 13.85 7.26 8.85
N ASP A 179 15.03 6.99 9.41
CA ASP A 179 16.28 7.67 9.08
C ASP A 179 17.11 6.84 8.09
N LEU A 180 18.00 7.53 7.38
CA LEU A 180 18.85 6.94 6.34
C LEU A 180 19.75 5.80 6.86
N GLN A 181 20.25 5.89 8.10
CA GLN A 181 21.13 4.85 8.63
C GLN A 181 20.36 3.57 8.89
N SER A 182 19.16 3.69 9.45
CA SER A 182 18.31 2.53 9.70
C SER A 182 17.81 1.90 8.39
N LEU A 183 17.46 2.71 7.38
CA LEU A 183 17.14 2.22 6.03
C LEU A 183 18.31 1.44 5.42
N ARG A 184 19.53 1.97 5.48
CA ARG A 184 20.73 1.28 4.98
C ARG A 184 20.99 -0.04 5.69
N ARG A 185 20.81 -0.09 7.02
CA ARG A 185 20.97 -1.34 7.79
C ARG A 185 19.97 -2.42 7.34
N SER A 186 18.75 -2.04 6.97
CA SER A 186 17.73 -2.98 6.48
C SER A 186 18.11 -3.62 5.15
N ILE A 187 18.83 -2.91 4.27
CA ILE A 187 19.20 -3.42 2.94
C ILE A 187 20.68 -3.80 2.82
N ALA A 188 21.41 -3.82 3.94
CA ALA A 188 22.84 -4.06 3.94
C ALA A 188 23.17 -5.47 3.41
N GLY A 189 24.08 -5.54 2.45
CA GLY A 189 24.51 -6.79 1.81
C GLY A 189 23.50 -7.38 0.81
N ALA A 190 22.37 -6.71 0.56
CA ALA A 190 21.44 -7.13 -0.47
C ALA A 190 22.03 -6.92 -1.87
N ASP A 191 21.80 -7.85 -2.79
CA ASP A 191 22.08 -7.65 -4.23
C ASP A 191 20.82 -7.21 -5.00
N LEU A 192 19.65 -7.36 -4.38
CA LEU A 192 18.38 -6.85 -4.88
C LEU A 192 17.50 -6.35 -3.74
N VAL A 193 16.87 -5.18 -3.93
CA VAL A 193 15.85 -4.63 -3.04
C VAL A 193 14.49 -4.64 -3.76
N PHE A 194 13.55 -5.43 -3.24
CA PHE A 194 12.18 -5.49 -3.74
C PHE A 194 11.26 -4.64 -2.86
N ILE A 195 10.73 -3.56 -3.43
CA ILE A 195 9.87 -2.58 -2.76
C ILE A 195 8.42 -2.81 -3.20
N ALA A 196 7.52 -3.00 -2.25
CA ALA A 196 6.09 -3.14 -2.52
C ALA A 196 5.26 -2.15 -1.69
N GLY A 197 4.61 -1.19 -2.37
CA GLY A 197 3.70 -0.22 -1.75
C GLY A 197 4.35 0.70 -0.71
N TYR A 198 5.65 0.97 -0.86
CA TYR A 198 6.42 1.86 0.01
C TYR A 198 7.00 3.02 -0.80
N ARG A 199 6.90 4.22 -0.22
CA ARG A 199 7.19 5.50 -0.89
C ARG A 199 8.07 6.44 -0.10
N MET A 200 8.32 6.13 1.17
CA MET A 200 9.04 7.00 2.10
C MET A 200 10.55 6.75 2.00
N PHE A 201 11.10 6.87 0.79
CA PHE A 201 12.54 6.86 0.60
C PHE A 201 13.08 8.29 0.57
N VAL A 202 14.19 8.50 1.25
CA VAL A 202 15.06 9.64 1.03
C VAL A 202 16.35 9.08 0.47
N ASN A 203 16.66 9.42 -0.78
CA ASN A 203 17.92 9.06 -1.41
C ASN A 203 18.81 10.31 -1.44
N ASP A 204 19.66 10.46 -0.42
CA ASP A 204 20.62 11.57 -0.34
C ASP A 204 21.72 11.36 -1.39
N PRO A 205 21.95 12.28 -2.35
CA PRO A 205 23.01 12.12 -3.35
C PRO A 205 24.41 12.04 -2.75
N LEU A 206 24.65 12.64 -1.58
CA LEU A 206 25.93 12.55 -0.87
C LEU A 206 26.08 11.22 -0.13
N GLN A 207 24.95 10.58 0.15
CA GLN A 207 24.88 9.33 0.88
C GLN A 207 23.81 8.43 0.23
N PRO A 208 24.09 7.86 -0.96
CA PRO A 208 23.10 7.05 -1.67
C PRO A 208 22.61 5.89 -0.82
N LEU A 209 21.30 5.64 -0.87
CA LEU A 209 20.69 4.53 -0.14
C LEU A 209 21.11 3.19 -0.77
N ILE A 210 21.09 3.12 -2.09
CA ILE A 210 21.38 1.90 -2.85
C ILE A 210 22.85 1.89 -3.26
N GLU A 211 23.56 0.81 -2.92
CA GLU A 211 24.96 0.61 -3.28
C GLU A 211 25.10 0.28 -4.78
N PRO A 212 26.23 0.64 -5.42
CA PRO A 212 26.49 0.24 -6.81
C PRO A 212 26.37 -1.27 -7.01
N GLY A 213 25.61 -1.69 -8.03
CA GLY A 213 25.38 -3.10 -8.35
C GLY A 213 24.12 -3.72 -7.71
N VAL A 214 23.48 -3.02 -6.77
CA VAL A 214 22.20 -3.47 -6.18
C VAL A 214 21.05 -3.10 -7.10
N SER A 215 20.25 -4.10 -7.47
CA SER A 215 19.07 -3.89 -8.32
C SER A 215 17.86 -3.50 -7.49
N VAL A 216 17.01 -2.60 -8.01
CA VAL A 216 15.76 -2.23 -7.36
C VAL A 216 14.58 -2.74 -8.19
N VAL A 217 13.67 -3.49 -7.57
CA VAL A 217 12.37 -3.84 -8.14
C VAL A 217 11.32 -3.09 -7.34
N GLN A 218 10.42 -2.35 -7.98
CA GLN A 218 9.42 -1.55 -7.28
C GLN A 218 8.02 -1.75 -7.84
N TYR A 219 7.08 -2.05 -6.95
CA TYR A 219 5.66 -2.24 -7.24
C TYR A 219 4.87 -1.20 -6.47
N ASP A 220 4.08 -0.39 -7.18
CA ASP A 220 3.21 0.63 -6.58
C ASP A 220 1.95 0.85 -7.43
N ASP A 221 0.89 1.35 -6.79
CA ASP A 221 -0.38 1.66 -7.48
C ASP A 221 -0.39 3.09 -8.07
N ASP A 222 0.62 3.88 -7.73
CA ASP A 222 0.85 5.24 -8.23
C ASP A 222 2.05 5.28 -9.18
N PRO A 223 1.85 5.65 -10.46
CA PRO A 223 2.96 5.79 -11.41
C PRO A 223 4.00 6.82 -10.95
N GLY A 224 3.61 7.80 -10.13
CA GLY A 224 4.53 8.82 -9.61
C GLY A 224 5.51 8.31 -8.55
N GLU A 225 5.41 7.05 -8.11
CA GLU A 225 6.36 6.45 -7.15
C GLU A 225 7.49 5.67 -7.82
N ILE A 226 7.25 5.14 -9.02
CA ILE A 226 8.27 4.44 -9.80
C ILE A 226 9.28 5.45 -10.32
N ASP A 227 10.57 5.13 -10.20
CA ASP A 227 11.71 5.99 -10.60
C ASP A 227 11.80 7.35 -9.91
N LYS A 228 10.96 7.64 -8.90
CA LYS A 228 10.93 8.93 -8.22
C LYS A 228 12.18 9.19 -7.38
N ASN A 229 12.51 8.26 -6.48
CA ASN A 229 13.60 8.40 -5.51
C ASN A 229 14.79 7.49 -5.87
N LEU A 230 14.50 6.32 -6.42
CA LEU A 230 15.45 5.27 -6.79
C LEU A 230 15.14 4.82 -8.21
N PRO A 231 16.12 4.68 -9.10
CA PRO A 231 15.91 4.12 -10.42
C PRO A 231 15.58 2.63 -10.31
N ALA A 232 14.44 2.21 -10.84
CA ALA A 232 13.97 0.83 -10.79
C ALA A 232 14.56 0.03 -11.96
N ALA A 233 15.19 -1.11 -11.66
CA ALA A 233 15.55 -2.10 -12.65
C ALA A 233 14.29 -2.76 -13.25
N ALA A 234 13.23 -2.93 -12.46
CA ALA A 234 11.89 -3.26 -12.95
C ALA A 234 10.84 -2.50 -12.12
N GLY A 235 9.88 -1.87 -12.81
CA GLY A 235 8.92 -0.96 -12.20
C GLY A 235 7.50 -1.32 -12.62
N VAL A 236 6.70 -1.83 -11.68
CA VAL A 236 5.32 -2.25 -11.97
C VAL A 236 4.34 -1.26 -11.38
N VAL A 237 3.61 -0.58 -12.27
CA VAL A 237 2.45 0.24 -11.93
C VAL A 237 1.20 -0.60 -12.09
N GLY A 238 0.54 -0.89 -10.98
CA GLY A 238 -0.66 -1.72 -10.98
C GLY A 238 -1.27 -1.80 -9.59
N GLU A 239 -2.51 -2.29 -9.51
CA GLU A 239 -3.10 -2.58 -8.19
C GLU A 239 -2.24 -3.64 -7.49
N LEU A 240 -1.85 -3.35 -6.24
CA LEU A 240 -0.79 -4.11 -5.55
C LEU A 240 -1.17 -5.58 -5.35
N ALA A 241 -2.39 -5.89 -4.92
CA ALA A 241 -2.79 -7.28 -4.69
C ALA A 241 -2.76 -8.09 -5.99
N LEU A 242 -3.33 -7.56 -7.07
CA LEU A 242 -3.31 -8.18 -8.40
C LEU A 242 -1.89 -8.33 -8.94
N SER A 243 -1.05 -7.30 -8.78
CA SER A 243 0.32 -7.28 -9.29
C SER A 243 1.21 -8.29 -8.58
N LEU A 244 1.08 -8.38 -7.26
CA LEU A 244 1.83 -9.32 -6.44
C LEU A 244 1.33 -10.76 -6.61
N SER A 245 0.02 -10.97 -6.75
CA SER A 245 -0.52 -12.30 -7.06
C SER A 245 -0.01 -12.80 -8.41
N TYR A 246 -0.02 -11.95 -9.43
CA TYR A 246 0.49 -12.33 -10.75
C TYR A 246 2.00 -12.63 -10.74
N LEU A 247 2.77 -11.88 -9.95
CA LEU A 247 4.19 -12.16 -9.71
C LEU A 247 4.39 -13.50 -8.98
N SER A 248 3.62 -13.78 -7.93
CA SER A 248 3.67 -15.04 -7.16
C SER A 248 3.38 -16.25 -8.06
N GLU A 249 2.34 -16.18 -8.90
CA GLU A 249 2.01 -17.22 -9.87
C GLU A 249 3.14 -17.43 -10.89
N SER A 250 3.66 -16.33 -11.46
CA SER A 250 4.76 -16.38 -12.44
C SER A 250 6.04 -17.00 -11.88
N LEU A 251 6.38 -16.73 -10.61
CA LEU A 251 7.52 -17.36 -9.93
C LEU A 251 7.34 -18.88 -9.77
N LYS A 252 6.13 -19.32 -9.37
CA LYS A 252 5.80 -20.75 -9.22
C LYS A 252 5.91 -21.50 -10.56
N GLU A 253 5.42 -20.91 -11.64
CA GLU A 253 5.49 -21.50 -12.98
C GLU A 253 6.94 -21.71 -13.43
N GLN A 254 7.81 -20.70 -13.31
CA GLN A 254 9.21 -20.82 -13.72
C GLN A 254 9.96 -21.89 -12.92
N CYS A 255 9.75 -21.97 -11.60
CA CYS A 255 10.35 -23.01 -10.77
C CYS A 255 9.89 -24.42 -11.15
N SER A 256 8.60 -24.59 -11.51
CA SER A 256 8.07 -25.90 -11.95
C SER A 256 8.66 -26.35 -13.31
N SER A 257 8.89 -25.41 -14.23
CA SER A 257 9.55 -25.69 -15.51
C SER A 257 11.03 -26.02 -15.35
N ALA A 258 11.73 -25.36 -14.41
CA ALA A 258 13.13 -25.64 -14.10
C ALA A 258 13.32 -27.01 -13.42
N GLN A 259 12.34 -27.46 -12.63
CA GLN A 259 12.33 -28.79 -12.02
C GLN A 259 11.96 -29.90 -13.03
N SER A 260 11.03 -29.64 -13.95
CA SER A 260 10.65 -30.61 -14.99
C SER A 260 11.77 -30.86 -16.02
N GLY A 261 12.63 -29.87 -16.29
CA GLY A 261 13.83 -30.03 -17.12
C GLY A 261 14.98 -30.81 -16.45
N ARG A 262 14.87 -31.15 -15.16
CA ARG A 262 15.88 -31.92 -14.40
C ARG A 262 15.56 -33.41 -14.22
N ILE A 263 14.42 -33.89 -14.72
CA ILE A 263 14.08 -35.32 -14.67
C ILE A 263 14.70 -36.04 -15.89
N GLY A 264 16.02 -36.27 -15.83
CA GLY A 264 16.64 -37.41 -16.51
C GLY A 264 16.36 -38.70 -15.73
N PRO A 265 16.41 -39.89 -16.35
CA PRO A 265 15.93 -41.12 -15.73
C PRO A 265 16.71 -41.43 -14.44
N ALA A 266 16.04 -41.33 -13.29
CA ALA A 266 16.60 -41.72 -12.01
C ALA A 266 16.84 -43.23 -11.99
N SER A 267 18.08 -43.65 -11.72
CA SER A 267 18.41 -45.04 -11.43
C SER A 267 17.87 -45.44 -10.05
N PRO A 268 17.42 -46.69 -9.85
CA PRO A 268 16.80 -47.09 -8.59
C PRO A 268 17.88 -47.45 -7.56
N LEU A 269 18.06 -46.61 -6.54
CA LEU A 269 18.89 -46.93 -5.38
C LEU A 269 18.01 -47.33 -4.18
N GLY A 270 18.11 -48.62 -3.84
CA GLY A 270 18.31 -49.14 -2.49
C GLY A 270 17.36 -48.70 -1.36
N LYS A 271 16.47 -49.61 -0.97
CA LYS A 271 15.78 -49.57 0.33
C LYS A 271 16.81 -49.67 1.47
N SER A 272 16.79 -48.72 2.41
CA SER A 272 17.30 -48.95 3.76
C SER A 272 16.30 -48.40 4.79
N SER A 273 15.75 -49.32 5.56
CA SER A 273 14.95 -49.12 6.76
C SER A 273 15.81 -48.63 7.91
N ASP A 274 15.46 -47.49 8.51
CA ASP A 274 15.41 -47.34 9.98
C ASP A 274 14.89 -45.95 10.37
N CYS A 275 13.73 -45.90 11.01
CA CYS A 275 13.24 -44.72 11.73
C CYS A 275 12.33 -45.17 12.88
N SER A 276 12.95 -45.66 13.96
CA SER A 276 12.32 -45.77 15.27
C SER A 276 13.30 -45.28 16.33
N GLY A 277 13.13 -44.06 16.84
CA GLY A 277 14.00 -43.56 17.90
C GLY A 277 13.71 -42.14 18.37
N ALA A 278 13.08 -42.04 19.55
CA ALA A 278 13.22 -40.96 20.53
C ALA A 278 12.44 -39.62 20.37
N ARG A 279 11.17 -39.69 20.78
CA ARG A 279 10.55 -38.95 21.91
C ARG A 279 10.97 -37.50 22.21
N ARG A 280 9.97 -36.61 22.04
CA ARG A 280 9.47 -35.55 22.94
C ARG A 280 10.33 -35.18 24.16
N ARG A 281 10.80 -33.93 24.21
CA ARG A 281 11.04 -33.18 25.46
C ARG A 281 10.28 -31.86 25.40
N GLY A 282 9.44 -31.64 26.41
CA GLY A 282 8.64 -30.43 26.58
C GLY A 282 9.47 -29.27 27.13
N PHE A 283 9.07 -28.05 26.77
CA PHE A 283 9.55 -26.83 27.40
C PHE A 283 8.56 -26.38 28.48
N GLY A 284 9.11 -26.23 29.69
CA GLY A 284 8.42 -25.80 30.89
C GLY A 284 8.14 -24.30 30.92
N ARG A 285 7.14 -23.97 31.74
CA ARG A 285 6.65 -22.63 32.07
C ARG A 285 7.74 -21.77 32.73
N SER A 286 7.85 -20.52 32.32
CA SER A 286 8.63 -19.47 33.00
C SER A 286 7.84 -18.86 34.18
N PRO A 287 8.47 -18.49 35.32
CA PRO A 287 7.78 -17.86 36.44
C PRO A 287 7.63 -16.34 36.26
N SER A 288 6.50 -15.84 36.74
CA SER A 288 6.12 -14.42 36.86
C SER A 288 6.97 -13.68 37.90
N GLY A 289 7.71 -12.66 37.49
CA GLY A 289 8.37 -11.69 38.38
C GLY A 289 7.39 -10.61 38.85
N LYS A 290 7.24 -10.48 40.17
CA LYS A 290 6.61 -9.33 40.84
C LYS A 290 7.65 -8.23 41.00
N HIS A 291 7.41 -7.04 40.46
CA HIS A 291 8.15 -5.83 40.85
C HIS A 291 7.30 -4.99 41.80
N HIS A 292 7.88 -4.69 42.97
CA HIS A 292 7.44 -3.69 43.92
C HIS A 292 7.72 -2.29 43.36
N HIS A 293 6.73 -1.40 43.46
CA HIS A 293 6.95 0.04 43.46
C HIS A 293 6.71 0.58 44.87
N ARG A 294 7.74 1.23 45.41
CA ARG A 294 7.61 2.40 46.28
C ARG A 294 7.50 3.63 45.40
#